data_AF-A0A950JER8-F1
#
_entry.id   AF-A0A950JER8-F1
#
_cell.length_a   1.000
_cell.length_b   1.000
_cell.length_c   1.000
_cell.angle_alpha   90.00
_cell.angle_beta   90.00
_cell.angle_gamma   90.00
#
_symmetry.space_group_name_H-M   'P 1'
#
loop_
_entity.id
_entity.type
_entity.pdbx_description
1 polymer ?
#
loop_
_entity_poly.entity_id
_entity_poly.type
_entity_poly.pdbx_seq_one_letter_code
_entity_poly.pdbx_strand_id
1 'polypeptide(L)'
;MATLTIYSADSSALIHGWRRIYRPKNFGFVWDRLGVLIEEGRFKASVEVYNDLEKKDDELFKWCKERKDKLLVDIDETIQAHVARIMKAYPRLVDTVKGRSSSDPFVIALAASTDPTMTVVTEEFVGKVRIPDVCDSEKITYCGLADLIEREDWKFE
;
A
#
# COMPACT_ATOMS: atom_id res chain seq x y z
N MET A 1 13.25 -22.21 1.74
CA MET A 1 13.64 -20.80 1.60
C MET A 1 12.41 -19.98 1.87
N ALA A 2 12.43 -19.07 2.87
CA ALA A 2 11.31 -18.17 3.07
C ALA A 2 11.18 -17.30 1.81
N THR A 3 10.03 -17.30 1.16
CA THR A 3 9.75 -16.39 0.06
C THR A 3 9.76 -14.97 0.61
N LEU A 4 10.64 -14.11 0.07
CA LEU A 4 10.67 -12.70 0.43
C LEU A 4 9.33 -12.08 0.05
N THR A 5 8.59 -11.60 1.05
CA THR A 5 7.28 -10.98 0.82
C THR A 5 7.49 -9.61 0.20
N ILE A 6 6.72 -9.32 -0.84
CA ILE A 6 6.63 -8.02 -1.50
C ILE A 6 5.28 -7.40 -1.10
N TYR A 7 5.28 -6.09 -0.87
CA TYR A 7 4.18 -5.32 -0.30
C TYR A 7 3.65 -4.28 -1.30
N SER A 8 2.33 -4.23 -1.47
CA SER A 8 1.62 -3.18 -2.21
C SER A 8 0.99 -2.23 -1.21
N ALA A 9 1.51 -1.01 -1.12
CA ALA A 9 1.17 -0.05 -0.10
C ALA A 9 -0.02 0.82 -0.51
N ASP A 10 -1.01 0.91 0.39
CA ASP A 10 -2.07 1.90 0.35
C ASP A 10 -1.59 3.23 0.95
N SER A 11 -2.14 4.33 0.42
CA SER A 11 -2.01 5.66 0.99
C SER A 11 -2.44 5.69 2.46
N SER A 12 -3.48 4.93 2.86
CA SER A 12 -3.95 4.90 4.24
C SER A 12 -2.87 4.37 5.18
N ALA A 13 -2.12 3.33 4.80
CA ALA A 13 -1.04 2.77 5.61
C ALA A 13 0.07 3.78 5.85
N LEU A 14 0.49 4.49 4.81
CA LEU A 14 1.51 5.54 4.92
C LEU A 14 1.02 6.72 5.75
N ILE A 15 -0.20 7.20 5.51
CA ILE A 15 -0.78 8.37 6.18
C ILE A 15 -1.06 8.07 7.66
N HIS A 16 -1.72 6.96 7.98
CA HIS A 16 -2.03 6.57 9.34
C HIS A 16 -0.77 6.20 10.11
N GLY A 17 0.15 5.45 9.48
CA GLY A 17 1.47 5.17 10.02
C GLY A 17 2.19 6.45 10.43
N TRP A 18 2.35 7.41 9.51
CA TRP A 18 3.15 8.63 9.75
C TRP A 18 2.52 9.55 10.79
N ARG A 19 1.18 9.69 10.74
CA ARG A 19 0.49 10.72 11.52
C ARG A 19 -0.05 10.23 12.86
N ARG A 20 -0.25 8.92 13.04
CA ARG A 20 -0.95 8.37 14.21
C ARG A 20 -0.13 7.33 14.95
N ILE A 21 0.32 6.30 14.26
CA ILE A 21 0.81 5.06 14.91
C ILE A 21 2.33 5.12 15.10
N TYR A 22 3.08 5.39 14.04
CA TYR A 22 4.55 5.35 14.02
C TYR A 22 5.10 6.72 13.62
N ARG A 23 4.88 7.74 14.46
CA ARG A 23 5.34 9.10 14.16
C ARG A 23 6.87 9.17 14.08
N PRO A 24 7.46 9.73 13.00
CA PRO A 24 8.91 9.66 12.76
C PRO A 24 9.79 10.16 13.90
N LYS A 25 9.33 11.17 14.66
CA LYS A 25 10.08 11.72 15.81
C LYS A 25 10.50 10.66 16.82
N ASN A 26 9.65 9.66 17.09
CA ASN A 26 9.90 8.62 18.09
C ASN A 26 10.05 7.23 17.46
N PHE A 27 9.50 7.04 16.25
CA PHE A 27 9.49 5.77 15.53
C PHE A 27 10.25 5.86 14.20
N GLY A 28 11.29 6.70 14.13
CA GLY A 28 12.10 6.90 12.92
C GLY A 28 12.63 5.58 12.35
N PHE A 29 13.01 4.65 13.23
CA PHE A 29 13.48 3.32 12.83
C PHE A 29 12.49 2.55 11.94
N VAL A 30 11.17 2.71 12.14
CA VAL A 30 10.15 2.06 11.30
C VAL A 30 10.23 2.58 9.87
N TRP A 31 10.43 3.90 9.72
CA TRP A 31 10.58 4.54 8.42
C TRP A 31 11.92 4.23 7.76
N ASP A 32 12.99 4.10 8.55
CA ASP A 32 14.29 3.66 8.04
C ASP A 32 14.20 2.23 7.50
N ARG A 33 13.52 1.32 8.22
CA ARG A 33 13.31 -0.06 7.78
C ARG A 33 12.36 -0.18 6.59
N LEU A 34 11.30 0.64 6.52
CA LEU A 34 10.49 0.77 5.30
C LEU A 34 11.33 1.26 4.13
N GLY A 35 12.24 2.21 4.37
CA GLY A 35 13.22 2.67 3.40
C GLY A 35 14.08 1.52 2.85
N VAL A 36 14.57 0.64 3.72
CA VAL A 36 15.31 -0.57 3.30
C VAL A 36 14.45 -1.47 2.42
N LEU A 37 13.19 -1.74 2.77
CA LEU A 37 12.30 -2.54 1.92
C LEU A 37 12.04 -1.89 0.54
N ILE A 38 11.95 -0.57 0.48
CA ILE A 38 11.83 0.16 -0.78
C ILE A 38 13.11 -0.02 -1.62
N GLU A 39 14.29 0.11 -1.01
CA GLU A 39 15.57 -0.07 -1.68
C GLU A 39 15.75 -1.50 -2.22
N GLU A 40 15.24 -2.50 -1.50
CA GLU A 40 15.19 -3.92 -1.89
C GLU A 40 14.12 -4.21 -2.96
N GLY A 41 13.26 -3.24 -3.29
CA GLY A 41 12.15 -3.44 -4.22
C GLY A 41 11.01 -4.29 -3.64
N ARG A 42 10.94 -4.44 -2.32
CA ARG A 42 9.94 -5.23 -1.61
C ARG A 42 8.78 -4.40 -1.07
N PHE A 43 8.88 -3.08 -1.03
CA PHE A 43 7.76 -2.20 -0.68
C PHE A 43 7.48 -1.25 -1.84
N LYS A 44 6.30 -1.40 -2.44
CA LYS A 44 5.89 -0.74 -3.68
C LYS A 44 4.55 -0.04 -3.51
N ALA A 45 4.32 1.02 -4.29
CA ALA A 45 3.05 1.71 -4.38
C ALA A 45 2.74 2.03 -5.85
N SER A 46 1.47 2.07 -6.23
CA SER A 46 1.09 2.54 -7.56
C SER A 46 1.28 4.05 -7.68
N VAL A 47 1.44 4.55 -8.91
CA VAL A 47 1.47 6.00 -9.17
C VAL A 47 0.22 6.74 -8.64
N GLU A 48 -0.94 6.08 -8.61
CA GLU A 48 -2.18 6.66 -8.07
C GLU A 48 -2.10 6.91 -6.56
N VAL A 49 -1.45 6.02 -5.80
CA VAL A 49 -1.19 6.24 -4.37
C VAL A 49 -0.29 7.46 -4.17
N TYR A 50 0.71 7.64 -5.02
CA TYR A 50 1.58 8.82 -4.97
C TYR A 50 0.82 10.12 -5.28
N ASN A 51 -0.03 10.10 -6.30
CA ASN A 51 -0.88 11.24 -6.65
C ASN A 51 -1.82 11.63 -5.49
N ASP A 52 -2.32 10.65 -4.74
CA ASP A 52 -3.14 10.90 -3.55
C ASP A 52 -2.34 11.49 -2.38
N LEU A 53 -1.07 11.11 -2.22
CA LEU A 53 -0.17 11.70 -1.24
C LEU A 53 0.24 13.13 -1.61
N GLU A 54 0.49 13.40 -2.90
CA GLU A 54 0.88 14.72 -3.42
C GLU A 54 -0.16 15.80 -3.09
N LYS A 55 -1.46 15.47 -3.10
CA LYS A 55 -2.55 16.40 -2.73
C LYS A 55 -2.40 17.01 -1.33
N LYS A 56 -1.66 16.37 -0.42
CA LYS A 56 -1.44 16.85 0.95
C LYS A 56 -0.17 17.66 1.12
N ASP A 57 0.81 17.51 0.22
CA ASP A 57 2.11 18.20 0.17
C ASP A 57 2.78 18.39 1.54
N ASP A 58 2.91 17.31 2.31
CA ASP A 58 3.43 17.32 3.68
C ASP A 58 4.79 16.59 3.82
N GLU A 59 5.26 16.43 5.05
CA GLU A 59 6.53 15.73 5.33
C GLU A 59 6.53 14.27 4.86
N LEU A 60 5.38 13.59 4.95
CA LEU A 60 5.24 12.23 4.42
C LEU A 60 5.40 12.23 2.90
N PHE A 61 4.77 13.18 2.21
CA PHE A 61 4.93 13.30 0.77
C PHE A 61 6.39 13.55 0.38
N LYS A 62 7.11 14.43 1.08
CA LYS A 62 8.55 14.66 0.86
C LYS A 62 9.36 13.36 1.02
N TRP A 63 9.09 12.60 2.09
CA TRP A 63 9.75 11.31 2.32
C TRP A 63 9.50 10.31 1.19
N CYS A 64 8.26 10.24 0.68
CA CYS A 64 7.91 9.40 -0.47
C CYS A 64 8.58 9.88 -1.76
N LYS A 65 8.60 11.20 -1.99
CA LYS A 65 9.16 11.84 -3.19
C LYS A 65 10.67 11.58 -3.35
N GLU A 66 11.41 11.60 -2.26
CA GLU A 66 12.85 11.23 -2.25
C GLU A 66 13.10 9.79 -2.69
N ARG A 67 12.10 8.91 -2.55
CA ARG A 67 12.20 7.46 -2.79
C ARG A 67 11.38 7.01 -4.00
N LYS A 68 10.82 7.96 -4.76
CA LYS A 68 9.84 7.69 -5.83
C LYS A 68 10.34 6.67 -6.86
N ASP A 69 11.62 6.71 -7.21
CA ASP A 69 12.18 5.88 -8.29
C ASP A 69 12.18 4.39 -7.96
N LYS A 70 12.17 4.04 -6.67
CA LYS A 70 12.11 2.64 -6.19
C LYS A 70 10.79 2.28 -5.55
N LEU A 71 10.07 3.25 -5.00
CA LEU A 71 8.77 3.07 -4.38
C LEU A 71 7.67 2.90 -5.44
N LEU A 72 7.69 3.68 -6.51
CA LEU A 72 6.57 3.74 -7.46
C LEU A 72 6.66 2.67 -8.53
N VAL A 73 5.48 2.16 -8.87
CA VAL A 73 5.27 1.27 -10.01
C VAL A 73 4.31 1.97 -10.97
N ASP A 74 4.76 2.15 -12.20
CA ASP A 74 3.94 2.66 -13.29
C ASP A 74 2.85 1.65 -13.67
N ILE A 75 1.71 2.16 -14.13
CA ILE A 75 0.60 1.32 -14.56
C ILE A 75 0.90 0.83 -15.98
N ASP A 76 1.28 -0.45 -16.08
CA ASP A 76 1.42 -1.15 -17.36
C ASP A 76 0.09 -1.78 -17.81
N GLU A 77 0.10 -2.43 -18.98
CA GLU A 77 -1.08 -3.11 -19.53
C GLU A 77 -1.61 -4.21 -18.61
N THR A 78 -0.71 -4.90 -17.89
CA THR A 78 -1.07 -5.97 -16.95
C THR A 78 -1.84 -5.39 -15.77
N ILE A 79 -1.28 -4.40 -15.08
CA ILE A 79 -1.93 -3.72 -13.96
C ILE A 79 -3.26 -3.11 -14.43
N GLN A 80 -3.30 -2.46 -15.59
CA GLN A 80 -4.52 -1.88 -16.16
C GLN A 80 -5.62 -2.93 -16.36
N ALA A 81 -5.28 -4.12 -16.84
CA ALA A 81 -6.24 -5.22 -17.00
C ALA A 81 -6.79 -5.70 -15.64
N HIS A 82 -5.92 -5.81 -14.62
CA HIS A 82 -6.34 -6.15 -13.26
C HIS A 82 -7.24 -5.06 -12.65
N VAL A 83 -6.91 -3.78 -12.83
CA VAL A 83 -7.74 -2.65 -12.39
C VAL A 83 -9.12 -2.73 -13.03
N ALA A 84 -9.20 -2.90 -14.34
CA ALA A 84 -10.48 -3.00 -15.05
C ALA A 84 -11.34 -4.17 -14.54
N ARG A 85 -10.73 -5.33 -14.27
CA ARG A 85 -11.40 -6.49 -13.68
C ARG A 85 -11.94 -6.20 -12.28
N ILE A 86 -11.11 -5.61 -11.40
CA ILE A 86 -11.49 -5.27 -10.02
C ILE A 86 -12.60 -4.24 -10.02
N MET A 87 -12.50 -3.16 -10.79
CA MET A 87 -13.55 -2.13 -10.87
C MET A 87 -14.87 -2.69 -11.41
N LYS A 88 -14.83 -3.64 -12.35
CA LYS A 88 -16.04 -4.30 -12.87
C LYS A 88 -16.69 -5.22 -11.82
N ALA A 89 -15.89 -5.96 -11.06
CA ALA A 89 -16.38 -6.88 -10.02
C ALA A 89 -16.85 -6.14 -8.75
N TYR A 90 -16.16 -5.05 -8.39
CA TYR A 90 -16.39 -4.28 -7.17
C TYR A 90 -16.62 -2.79 -7.50
N PRO A 91 -17.70 -2.43 -8.22
CA PRO A 91 -17.93 -1.06 -8.68
C PRO A 91 -18.06 -0.05 -7.53
N ARG A 92 -18.46 -0.51 -6.34
CA ARG A 92 -18.56 0.32 -5.13
C ARG A 92 -17.21 0.64 -4.49
N LEU A 93 -16.09 0.03 -4.92
CA LEU A 93 -14.77 0.31 -4.37
C LEU A 93 -14.36 1.79 -4.60
N VAL A 94 -14.89 2.44 -5.63
CA VAL A 94 -14.55 3.83 -6.01
C VAL A 94 -15.75 4.79 -5.91
N ASP A 95 -16.84 4.45 -5.19
CA ASP A 95 -17.93 5.44 -5.10
C ASP A 95 -17.44 6.74 -4.45
N THR A 96 -18.07 7.84 -4.87
CA THR A 96 -17.95 9.21 -4.36
C THR A 96 -18.38 9.41 -2.89
N VAL A 97 -18.53 8.33 -2.13
CA VAL A 97 -18.81 8.37 -0.69
C VAL A 97 -17.52 8.78 0.04
N LYS A 98 -17.64 9.73 0.97
CA LYS A 98 -16.51 10.24 1.78
C LYS A 98 -15.67 9.09 2.36
N GLY A 99 -14.38 9.08 2.01
CA GLY A 99 -13.38 8.16 2.57
C GLY A 99 -12.99 6.98 1.68
N ARG A 100 -13.37 6.97 0.40
CA ARG A 100 -12.84 6.05 -0.62
C ARG A 100 -11.83 6.77 -1.50
N SER A 101 -10.69 6.16 -1.79
CA SER A 101 -9.67 6.77 -2.64
C SER A 101 -9.75 6.22 -4.05
N SER A 102 -9.43 7.05 -5.05
CA SER A 102 -9.30 6.59 -6.43
C SER A 102 -8.18 5.57 -6.59
N SER A 103 -7.21 5.54 -5.66
CA SER A 103 -6.09 4.60 -5.65
C SER A 103 -6.45 3.17 -5.23
N ASP A 104 -7.56 2.93 -4.53
CA ASP A 104 -7.85 1.63 -3.89
C ASP A 104 -7.85 0.45 -4.89
N PRO A 105 -8.48 0.55 -6.08
CA PRO A 105 -8.40 -0.51 -7.08
C PRO A 105 -6.98 -0.76 -7.58
N PHE A 106 -6.15 0.28 -7.65
CA PHE A 106 -4.78 0.18 -8.13
C PHE A 106 -3.87 -0.52 -7.11
N VAL A 107 -4.08 -0.30 -5.81
CA VAL A 107 -3.34 -1.00 -4.74
C VAL A 107 -3.55 -2.52 -4.87
N ILE A 108 -4.82 -2.93 -5.01
CA ILE A 108 -5.19 -4.34 -5.11
C ILE A 108 -4.75 -4.93 -6.46
N ALA A 109 -4.93 -4.18 -7.55
CA ALA A 109 -4.51 -4.61 -8.88
C ALA A 109 -3.00 -4.83 -8.98
N LEU A 110 -2.21 -3.91 -8.41
CA LEU A 110 -0.76 -4.04 -8.34
C LEU A 110 -0.35 -5.29 -7.56
N ALA A 111 -1.02 -5.58 -6.44
CA ALA A 111 -0.75 -6.80 -5.70
C ALA A 111 -1.05 -8.05 -6.51
N ALA A 112 -2.18 -8.04 -7.24
CA ALA A 112 -2.65 -9.15 -8.06
C ALA A 112 -1.89 -9.34 -9.38
N SER A 113 -1.14 -8.35 -9.86
CA SER A 113 -0.46 -8.39 -11.17
C SER A 113 0.87 -9.15 -11.16
N THR A 114 1.27 -9.72 -10.03
CA THR A 114 2.55 -10.40 -9.85
C THR A 114 2.33 -11.84 -9.38
N ASP A 115 3.31 -12.71 -9.68
CA ASP A 115 3.37 -14.09 -9.19
C ASP A 115 4.75 -14.35 -8.57
N PRO A 116 4.85 -14.61 -7.25
CA PRO A 116 3.75 -14.69 -6.29
C PRO A 116 3.06 -13.33 -6.04
N THR A 117 1.77 -13.37 -5.73
CA THR A 117 0.95 -12.20 -5.39
C THR A 117 1.54 -11.43 -4.19
N MET A 118 1.55 -10.10 -4.27
CA MET A 118 2.04 -9.25 -3.18
C MET A 118 1.04 -9.23 -2.00
N THR A 119 1.54 -8.86 -0.82
CA THR A 119 0.69 -8.56 0.33
C THR A 119 0.28 -7.09 0.31
N VAL A 120 -1.02 -6.81 0.39
CA VAL A 120 -1.53 -5.43 0.48
C VAL A 120 -1.33 -4.89 1.89
N VAL A 121 -0.78 -3.68 2.01
CA VAL A 121 -0.60 -3.01 3.31
C VAL A 121 -1.58 -1.84 3.39
N THR A 122 -2.57 -1.95 4.27
CA THR A 122 -3.64 -0.96 4.43
C THR A 122 -4.00 -0.77 5.90
N GLU A 123 -4.42 0.44 6.27
CA GLU A 123 -4.95 0.76 7.60
C GLU A 123 -6.49 0.95 7.55
N GLU A 124 -7.11 0.44 6.48
CA GLU A 124 -8.56 0.35 6.38
C GLU A 124 -9.13 -0.81 7.19
N PHE A 125 -10.32 -0.60 7.73
CA PHE A 125 -11.09 -1.64 8.41
C PHE A 125 -12.14 -2.23 7.47
N VAL A 126 -12.38 -3.54 7.60
CA VAL A 126 -13.45 -4.29 6.90
C VAL A 126 -14.78 -3.52 6.98
N GLY A 127 -15.48 -3.37 5.86
CA GLY A 127 -16.81 -2.76 5.84
C GLY A 127 -17.24 -2.27 4.46
N LYS A 128 -18.52 -2.50 4.11
CA LYS A 128 -19.23 -2.01 2.90
C LYS A 128 -18.35 -1.81 1.64
N VAL A 129 -17.51 -2.78 1.27
CA VAL A 129 -16.62 -2.77 0.10
C VAL A 129 -15.45 -1.77 0.25
N ARG A 130 -14.42 -2.23 0.94
CA ARG A 130 -13.10 -1.61 1.13
C ARG A 130 -11.99 -2.56 0.70
N ILE A 131 -10.73 -2.12 0.81
CA ILE A 131 -9.57 -2.95 0.46
C ILE A 131 -9.62 -4.33 1.13
N PRO A 132 -9.83 -4.47 2.45
CA PRO A 132 -9.91 -5.78 3.09
C PRO A 132 -11.00 -6.70 2.51
N ASP A 133 -12.22 -6.16 2.27
CA ASP A 133 -13.35 -6.96 1.75
C ASP A 133 -13.04 -7.54 0.35
N VAL A 134 -12.36 -6.75 -0.48
CA VAL A 134 -11.95 -7.16 -1.83
C VAL A 134 -10.79 -8.13 -1.77
N CYS A 135 -9.79 -7.89 -0.92
CA CYS A 135 -8.68 -8.81 -0.70
C CYS A 135 -9.16 -10.19 -0.22
N ASP A 136 -10.11 -10.25 0.72
CA ASP A 136 -10.75 -11.50 1.16
C ASP A 136 -11.42 -12.25 0.00
N SER A 137 -12.18 -11.52 -0.83
CA SER A 137 -12.90 -12.08 -1.97
C SER A 137 -11.97 -12.61 -3.06
N GLU A 138 -10.86 -11.90 -3.31
CA GLU A 138 -9.84 -12.22 -4.29
C GLU A 138 -8.75 -13.17 -3.76
N LYS A 139 -8.80 -13.54 -2.47
CA LYS A 139 -7.79 -14.33 -1.76
C LYS A 139 -6.40 -13.71 -1.81
N ILE A 140 -6.33 -12.38 -1.80
CA ILE A 140 -5.09 -11.61 -1.73
C ILE A 140 -4.75 -11.41 -0.26
N THR A 141 -3.51 -11.71 0.14
CA THR A 141 -3.07 -11.45 1.51
C THR A 141 -3.01 -9.95 1.75
N TYR A 142 -3.53 -9.50 2.90
CA TYR A 142 -3.41 -8.11 3.32
C TYR A 142 -3.08 -8.05 4.81
N CYS A 143 -2.47 -6.94 5.24
CA CYS A 143 -2.12 -6.73 6.64
C CYS A 143 -2.03 -5.23 6.97
N GLY A 144 -2.05 -4.90 8.27
CA GLY A 144 -1.74 -3.56 8.76
C GLY A 144 -0.23 -3.31 8.78
N LEU A 145 0.16 -2.07 9.10
CA LEU A 145 1.58 -1.73 9.22
C LEU A 145 2.20 -2.39 10.45
N ALA A 146 1.44 -2.60 11.52
CA ALA A 146 1.88 -3.35 12.70
C ALA A 146 2.21 -4.82 12.38
N ASP A 147 1.33 -5.48 11.62
CA ASP A 147 1.53 -6.88 11.20
C ASP A 147 2.76 -7.02 10.29
N LEU A 148 3.02 -6.02 9.43
CA LEU A 148 4.24 -5.97 8.60
C LEU A 148 5.50 -5.92 9.48
N ILE A 149 5.50 -5.07 10.51
CA ILE A 149 6.62 -4.93 11.45
C ILE A 149 6.88 -6.26 12.17
N GLU A 150 5.83 -6.95 12.63
CA GLU A 150 5.94 -8.27 13.24
C GLU A 150 6.48 -9.32 12.25
N ARG A 151 5.98 -9.31 11.01
CA ARG A 151 6.38 -10.26 9.96
C ARG A 151 7.83 -10.12 9.53
N GLU A 152 8.36 -8.90 9.49
CA GLU A 152 9.76 -8.62 9.18
C GLU A 152 10.67 -8.67 10.43
N ASP A 153 10.13 -9.01 11.59
CA ASP A 153 10.82 -9.08 12.90
C ASP A 153 11.58 -7.80 13.26
N TRP A 154 10.98 -6.64 12.98
CA TRP A 154 11.62 -5.35 13.28
C TRP A 154 11.61 -5.06 14.77
N LYS A 155 12.80 -4.90 15.34
CA LYS A 155 13.00 -4.53 16.75
C LYS A 155 13.73 -3.20 16.83
N PHE A 156 13.40 -2.45 17.88
CA PHE A 156 14.19 -1.29 18.27
C PHE A 156 15.44 -1.80 18.99
N GLU A 157 16.61 -1.54 18.42
CA GLU A 157 17.92 -1.86 19.01
C GLU A 157 18.58 -0.61 19.59
#